data_AF-A0AAV9S4V9-F1
#
_entry.id   AF-A0AAV9S4V9-F1
#
_cell.length_a   1.000
_cell.length_b   1.000
_cell.length_c   1.000
_cell.angle_alpha   90.00
_cell.angle_beta   90.00
_cell.angle_gamma   90.00
#
_symmetry.space_group_name_H-M   'P 1'
#
loop_
_entity.id
_entity.type
_entity.pdbx_description
1 polymer ?
#
loop_
_entity_poly.entity_id
_entity_poly.type
_entity_poly.pdbx_seq_one_letter_code
_entity_poly.pdbx_strand_id
1 'polypeptide(L)'
;AEPVLLRIKEDRTRIISLSFDNIKYDTFEIEEYPLSAQGFDWELWCRYLNPPKSWWHRGNKSAPIQSPALIGCFVVDRLYFEEIGLLDEGMEVYGGENVELGIRKSLSASSILVMPPRPAANTQVGCVLRDAFEQGLGSYFKEQKNRQTEQRQYSTGALVAMGLSTSTGVSSDQMLRE
;
A
#
# COMPACT_ATOMS: atom_id res chain seq x y z
N ALA A 1 -13.42 17.15 -12.41
CA ALA A 1 -12.70 15.90 -12.73
C ALA A 1 -12.56 15.08 -11.46
N GLU A 2 -12.68 13.75 -11.54
CA GLU A 2 -12.50 12.87 -10.38
C GLU A 2 -11.06 12.98 -9.84
N PRO A 3 -10.85 13.17 -8.52
CA PRO A 3 -9.53 13.49 -7.98
C PRO A 3 -8.50 12.37 -8.19
N VAL A 4 -8.94 11.11 -8.25
CA VAL A 4 -8.07 9.95 -8.50
C VAL A 4 -7.49 10.00 -9.92
N LEU A 5 -8.35 10.13 -10.93
CA LEU A 5 -7.93 10.16 -12.33
C LEU A 5 -7.08 11.39 -12.67
N LEU A 6 -7.35 12.53 -12.02
CA LEU A 6 -6.53 13.73 -12.20
C LEU A 6 -5.07 13.48 -11.77
N ARG A 7 -4.85 12.75 -10.67
CA ARG A 7 -3.51 12.45 -10.16
C ARG A 7 -2.72 11.52 -11.08
N ILE A 8 -3.39 10.54 -11.70
CA ILE A 8 -2.77 9.66 -12.71
C ILE A 8 -2.46 10.47 -13.98
N LYS A 9 -3.35 11.38 -14.38
CA LYS A 9 -3.12 12.27 -15.52
C LYS A 9 -1.92 13.21 -15.30
N GLU A 10 -1.72 13.70 -14.08
CA GLU A 10 -0.56 14.53 -13.73
C GLU A 10 0.76 13.75 -13.81
N ASP A 11 0.73 12.46 -13.47
CA ASP A 11 1.90 11.59 -13.44
C ASP A 11 1.44 10.13 -13.50
N ARG A 12 1.71 9.49 -14.64
CA ARG A 12 1.28 8.12 -14.93
C ARG A 12 1.96 7.07 -14.08
N THR A 13 3.09 7.41 -13.43
CA THR A 13 3.87 6.47 -12.61
C THR A 13 3.34 6.34 -11.17
N ARG A 14 2.21 7.00 -10.89
CA ARG A 14 1.57 6.98 -9.58
C ARG A 14 0.64 5.79 -9.44
N ILE A 15 0.78 5.10 -8.32
CA ILE A 15 -0.16 4.08 -7.86
C ILE A 15 -1.00 4.73 -6.76
N ILE A 16 -2.32 4.70 -6.91
CA ILE A 16 -3.23 5.36 -5.99
C ILE A 16 -3.96 4.29 -5.18
N SER A 17 -3.80 4.29 -3.86
CA SER A 17 -4.67 3.56 -2.95
C SER A 17 -5.83 4.43 -2.49
N LEU A 18 -7.01 3.83 -2.40
CA LEU A 18 -8.19 4.47 -1.84
C LEU A 18 -8.30 4.12 -0.36
N SER A 19 -8.49 5.12 0.49
CA SER A 19 -8.92 4.87 1.87
C SER A 19 -10.32 4.26 1.85
N PHE A 20 -10.53 3.21 2.65
CA PHE A 20 -11.83 2.56 2.80
C PHE A 20 -12.18 2.40 4.27
N ASP A 21 -13.48 2.43 4.54
CA ASP A 21 -14.03 2.08 5.86
C ASP A 21 -14.44 0.62 5.89
N ASN A 22 -14.46 0.07 7.10
CA ASN A 22 -14.95 -1.28 7.30
C ASN A 22 -16.48 -1.26 7.39
N ILE A 23 -17.14 -2.07 6.57
CA ILE A 23 -18.56 -2.38 6.71
C ILE A 23 -18.65 -3.72 7.43
N LYS A 24 -19.16 -3.74 8.65
CA LYS A 24 -19.31 -4.97 9.43
C LYS A 24 -20.20 -5.96 8.67
N TYR A 25 -19.73 -7.19 8.49
CA TYR A 25 -20.45 -8.21 7.73
C TYR A 25 -21.84 -8.53 8.31
N ASP A 26 -21.97 -8.62 9.64
CA ASP A 26 -23.21 -9.05 10.28
C ASP A 26 -24.25 -7.94 10.44
N THR A 27 -23.80 -6.70 10.69
CA THR A 27 -24.69 -5.58 11.04
C THR A 27 -24.79 -4.52 9.95
N PHE A 28 -23.91 -4.55 8.95
CA PHE A 28 -23.74 -3.49 7.94
C PHE A 28 -23.45 -2.09 8.52
N GLU A 29 -23.06 -2.01 9.79
CA GLU A 29 -22.58 -0.78 10.39
C GLU A 29 -21.23 -0.38 9.78
N ILE A 30 -21.06 0.93 9.57
CA ILE A 30 -19.81 1.50 9.08
C ILE A 30 -18.92 1.81 10.28
N GLU A 31 -17.73 1.21 10.29
CA GLU A 31 -16.64 1.55 11.17
C GLU A 31 -15.65 2.42 10.41
N GLU A 32 -15.63 3.72 10.73
CA GLU A 32 -14.79 4.70 10.08
C GLU A 32 -13.31 4.52 10.45
N TYR A 33 -12.44 4.45 9.44
CA TYR A 33 -11.00 4.39 9.64
C TYR A 33 -10.33 5.75 9.41
N PRO A 34 -9.44 6.17 10.32
CA PRO A 34 -8.71 7.42 10.14
C PRO A 34 -7.79 7.30 8.93
N LEU A 35 -7.71 8.38 8.17
CA LEU A 35 -6.81 8.47 7.03
C LEU A 35 -5.36 8.26 7.50
N SER A 36 -4.76 7.18 7.01
CA SER A 36 -3.44 6.70 7.44
C SER A 36 -2.55 6.44 6.24
N ALA A 37 -1.23 6.51 6.45
CA ALA A 37 -0.29 5.88 5.52
C ALA A 37 -0.42 4.36 5.61
N GLN A 38 0.11 3.64 4.62
CA GLN A 38 0.02 2.19 4.51
C GLN A 38 1.41 1.59 4.39
N GLY A 39 1.71 0.57 5.18
CA GLY A 39 3.02 -0.09 5.20
C GLY A 39 2.89 -1.57 5.52
N PHE A 40 4.01 -2.18 5.88
CA PHE A 40 4.06 -3.55 6.38
C PHE A 40 5.12 -3.70 7.45
N ASP A 41 4.95 -4.66 8.35
CA ASP A 41 5.94 -5.01 9.37
C ASP A 41 6.97 -6.03 8.86
N TRP A 42 7.91 -6.43 9.72
CA TRP A 42 8.95 -7.42 9.38
C TRP A 42 8.39 -8.81 9.12
N GLU A 43 7.16 -9.06 9.57
CA GLU A 43 6.40 -10.25 9.26
C GLU A 43 5.57 -10.10 7.97
N LEU A 44 5.78 -9.03 7.20
CA LEU A 44 5.07 -8.73 5.96
C LEU A 44 3.55 -8.61 6.13
N TRP A 45 3.08 -8.33 7.36
CA TRP A 45 1.69 -7.97 7.57
C TRP A 45 1.49 -6.51 7.21
N CYS A 46 0.44 -6.23 6.42
CA CYS A 46 0.02 -4.87 6.14
C CYS A 46 -0.38 -4.14 7.42
N ARG A 47 0.11 -2.91 7.59
CA ARG A 47 -0.14 -2.04 8.75
C ARG A 47 -0.57 -0.66 8.30
N TYR A 48 -1.50 -0.06 9.03
CA TYR A 48 -1.76 1.37 8.96
C TYR A 48 -0.67 2.11 9.74
N LEU A 49 -0.07 3.12 9.11
CA LEU A 49 1.01 3.92 9.65
C LEU A 49 0.54 5.36 9.85
N ASN A 50 1.14 6.04 10.82
CA ASN A 50 0.95 7.47 10.97
C ASN A 50 1.42 8.20 9.70
N PRO A 51 0.65 9.18 9.18
CA PRO A 51 1.10 10.02 8.08
C PRO A 51 2.43 10.69 8.40
N PRO A 52 3.30 10.93 7.41
CA PRO A 52 4.59 11.55 7.64
C PRO A 52 4.42 12.95 8.24
N LYS A 53 5.35 13.38 9.10
CA LYS A 53 5.31 14.71 9.74
C LYS A 53 5.06 15.84 8.73
N SER A 54 5.69 15.78 7.55
CA SER A 54 5.50 16.78 6.48
C SER A 54 4.05 16.91 6.02
N TRP A 55 3.26 15.82 6.06
CA TRP A 55 1.83 15.86 5.75
C TRP A 55 1.05 16.63 6.82
N TRP A 56 1.33 16.39 8.10
CA TRP A 56 0.72 17.13 9.21
C TRP A 56 1.03 18.64 9.15
N HIS A 57 2.27 19.01 8.82
CA HIS A 57 2.68 20.42 8.70
C HIS A 57 1.95 21.16 7.57
N ARG A 58 1.49 20.46 6.52
CA ARG A 58 0.69 21.08 5.45
C ARG A 58 -0.70 21.49 5.92
N GLY A 59 -1.22 20.93 7.01
CA GLY A 59 -2.54 21.25 7.57
C GLY A 59 -3.76 20.88 6.70
N ASN A 60 -3.54 20.44 5.46
CA ASN A 60 -4.60 20.10 4.52
C ASN A 60 -4.96 18.61 4.62
N LYS A 61 -6.05 18.30 5.34
CA LYS A 61 -6.59 16.95 5.49
C LYS A 61 -7.12 16.33 4.18
N SER A 62 -7.31 17.14 3.14
CA SER A 62 -7.71 16.67 1.79
C SER A 62 -6.51 16.38 0.89
N ALA A 63 -5.28 16.54 1.39
CA ALA A 63 -4.08 16.21 0.62
C ALA A 63 -3.81 14.68 0.68
N PRO A 64 -3.38 14.07 -0.44
CA PRO A 64 -2.96 12.67 -0.42
C PRO A 64 -1.76 12.44 0.50
N ILE A 65 -1.68 11.23 1.05
CA ILE A 65 -0.56 10.77 1.87
C ILE A 65 0.39 9.97 1.00
N GLN A 66 1.67 10.29 1.03
CA GLN A 66 2.70 9.43 0.45
C GLN A 66 2.90 8.21 1.33
N SER A 67 2.91 7.04 0.70
CA SER A 67 2.89 5.76 1.38
C SER A 67 4.01 4.82 0.91
N PRO A 68 4.63 4.03 1.82
CA PRO A 68 5.62 3.03 1.43
C PRO A 68 4.99 1.78 0.79
N ALA A 69 3.77 1.43 1.17
CA ALA A 69 3.00 0.32 0.59
C ALA A 69 1.57 0.76 0.29
N LEU A 70 0.80 -0.17 -0.28
CA LEU A 70 -0.64 -0.03 -0.49
C LEU A 70 -1.39 -1.14 0.26
N ILE A 71 -2.66 -0.92 0.60
CA ILE A 71 -3.55 -1.92 1.20
C ILE A 71 -4.86 -1.91 0.41
N GLY A 72 -5.28 -3.10 -0.02
CA GLY A 72 -6.57 -3.30 -0.65
C GLY A 72 -6.61 -2.80 -2.09
N CYS A 73 -7.59 -1.96 -2.41
CA CYS A 73 -7.83 -1.54 -3.79
C CYS A 73 -6.88 -0.42 -4.21
N PHE A 74 -6.36 -0.52 -5.44
CA PHE A 74 -5.54 0.50 -6.06
C PHE A 74 -5.98 0.84 -7.48
N VAL A 75 -5.59 2.03 -7.93
CA VAL A 75 -5.78 2.52 -9.30
C VAL A 75 -4.41 2.90 -9.85
N VAL A 76 -4.11 2.42 -11.05
CA VAL A 76 -2.82 2.65 -11.73
C VAL A 76 -3.07 2.81 -13.23
N ASP A 77 -2.20 3.54 -13.91
CA ASP A 77 -2.20 3.57 -15.37
C ASP A 77 -1.90 2.17 -15.94
N ARG A 78 -2.69 1.71 -16.91
CA ARG A 78 -2.57 0.36 -17.45
C ARG A 78 -1.19 0.12 -18.08
N LEU A 79 -0.71 1.04 -18.91
CA LEU A 79 0.58 0.87 -19.60
C LEU A 79 1.71 0.88 -18.59
N TYR A 80 1.62 1.76 -17.59
CA TYR A 80 2.58 1.77 -16.50
C TYR A 80 2.57 0.46 -15.68
N PHE A 81 1.39 -0.12 -15.45
CA PHE A 81 1.28 -1.38 -14.74
C PHE A 81 1.93 -2.54 -15.49
N GLU A 82 1.77 -2.57 -16.82
CA GLU A 82 2.48 -3.50 -17.71
C GLU A 82 4.00 -3.26 -17.68
N GLU A 83 4.46 -2.00 -17.67
CA GLU A 83 5.89 -1.64 -17.61
C GLU A 83 6.59 -2.09 -16.33
N ILE A 84 5.90 -2.07 -15.18
CA ILE A 84 6.46 -2.53 -13.91
C ILE A 84 6.35 -4.06 -13.73
N GLY A 85 5.80 -4.78 -14.72
CA GLY A 85 5.73 -6.24 -14.73
C GLY A 85 4.52 -6.83 -14.01
N LEU A 86 3.41 -6.08 -13.92
CA LEU A 86 2.14 -6.53 -13.32
C LEU A 86 2.35 -7.08 -11.88
N LEU A 87 1.52 -8.04 -11.47
CA LEU A 87 1.75 -8.84 -10.27
C LEU A 87 2.55 -10.09 -10.63
N ASP A 88 3.28 -10.64 -9.64
CA ASP A 88 4.05 -11.88 -9.81
C ASP A 88 3.11 -13.04 -10.20
N GLU A 89 3.31 -13.62 -11.38
CA GLU A 89 2.52 -14.73 -11.93
C GLU A 89 2.63 -16.00 -11.07
N GLY A 90 3.66 -16.11 -10.22
CA GLY A 90 3.81 -17.21 -9.27
C GLY A 90 2.97 -17.05 -8.00
N MET A 91 2.23 -15.95 -7.84
CA MET A 91 1.30 -15.77 -6.71
C MET A 91 0.03 -16.57 -6.95
N GLU A 92 -0.39 -17.31 -5.92
CA GLU A 92 -1.58 -18.15 -5.94
C GLU A 92 -2.61 -17.63 -4.94
N VAL A 93 -3.88 -17.65 -5.38
CA VAL A 93 -5.07 -17.30 -4.61
C VAL A 93 -5.11 -15.84 -4.14
N TYR A 94 -4.45 -15.54 -3.01
CA TYR A 94 -4.48 -14.23 -2.37
C TYR A 94 -3.41 -14.16 -1.27
N GLY A 95 -2.82 -12.98 -1.10
CA GLY A 95 -1.96 -12.69 0.03
C GLY A 95 -0.59 -12.24 -0.39
N GLY A 96 -0.34 -10.94 -0.24
CA GLY A 96 0.99 -10.35 -0.39
C GLY A 96 1.14 -9.43 -1.59
N GLU A 97 0.20 -9.38 -2.53
CA GLU A 97 0.25 -8.50 -3.70
C GLU A 97 0.52 -7.04 -3.33
N ASN A 98 -0.03 -6.62 -2.18
CA ASN A 98 0.16 -5.33 -1.54
C ASN A 98 1.62 -5.05 -1.12
N VAL A 99 2.28 -6.07 -0.57
CA VAL A 99 3.68 -6.01 -0.10
C VAL A 99 4.63 -6.06 -1.30
N GLU A 100 4.34 -6.93 -2.27
CA GLU A 100 5.10 -7.07 -3.51
C GLU A 100 5.18 -5.72 -4.24
N LEU A 101 4.04 -5.09 -4.48
CA LEU A 101 3.99 -3.76 -5.10
C LEU A 101 4.70 -2.69 -4.27
N GLY A 102 4.63 -2.75 -2.93
CA GLY A 102 5.38 -1.86 -2.05
C GLY A 102 6.90 -2.02 -2.14
N ILE A 103 7.39 -3.26 -2.23
CA ILE A 103 8.80 -3.56 -2.44
C ILE A 103 9.24 -3.08 -3.82
N ARG A 104 8.49 -3.40 -4.89
CA ARG A 104 8.80 -2.96 -6.25
C ARG A 104 8.82 -1.45 -6.39
N LYS A 105 7.87 -0.75 -5.77
CA LYS A 105 7.86 0.71 -5.69
C LYS A 105 9.12 1.24 -5.00
N SER A 106 9.64 0.56 -3.98
CA SER A 106 10.85 1.01 -3.28
C SER A 106 12.12 0.91 -4.13
N LEU A 107 12.11 0.06 -5.16
CA LEU A 107 13.21 -0.09 -6.12
C LEU A 107 13.04 0.75 -7.39
N SER A 108 11.93 1.47 -7.51
CA SER A 108 11.59 2.26 -8.70
C SER A 108 11.29 3.70 -8.32
N ALA A 109 11.17 4.56 -9.33
CA ALA A 109 10.85 5.98 -9.13
C ALA A 109 9.34 6.23 -8.87
N SER A 110 8.52 5.19 -8.77
CA SER A 110 7.07 5.29 -8.58
C SER A 110 6.73 5.92 -7.23
N SER A 111 5.53 6.49 -7.15
CA SER A 111 4.97 6.93 -5.88
C SER A 111 3.63 6.26 -5.61
N ILE A 112 3.45 5.78 -4.37
CA ILE A 112 2.16 5.32 -3.87
C ILE A 112 1.54 6.47 -3.08
N LEU A 113 0.29 6.80 -3.42
CA LEU A 113 -0.50 7.83 -2.75
C LEU A 113 -1.78 7.22 -2.17
N VAL A 114 -2.03 7.45 -0.88
CA VAL A 114 -3.32 7.18 -0.27
C VAL A 114 -4.18 8.43 -0.42
N MET A 115 -5.28 8.30 -1.14
CA MET A 115 -6.22 9.39 -1.37
C MET A 115 -7.24 9.47 -0.23
N PRO A 116 -7.52 10.68 0.29
CA PRO A 116 -8.57 10.87 1.28
C PRO A 116 -9.97 10.63 0.70
N PRO A 117 -10.95 10.31 1.55
CA PRO A 117 -12.34 10.24 1.14
C PRO A 117 -12.82 11.62 0.65
N ARG A 118 -13.77 11.64 -0.30
CA ARG A 118 -14.27 12.89 -0.88
C ARG A 118 -15.23 13.60 0.08
N PRO A 119 -14.96 14.86 0.49
CA PRO A 119 -15.86 15.60 1.39
C PRO A 119 -17.22 15.96 0.76
N ALA A 120 -17.27 16.15 -0.56
CA ALA A 120 -18.44 16.71 -1.24
C ALA A 120 -19.51 15.68 -1.65
N ALA A 121 -19.32 14.40 -1.37
CA ALA A 121 -20.21 13.35 -1.88
C ALA A 121 -20.52 12.21 -0.88
N ASN A 122 -19.99 12.23 0.35
CA ASN A 122 -20.06 11.10 1.30
C ASN A 122 -19.78 9.74 0.64
N THR A 123 -18.99 9.73 -0.43
CA THR A 123 -18.69 8.51 -1.19
C THR A 123 -17.33 8.03 -0.72
N GLN A 124 -17.34 7.30 0.37
CA GLN A 124 -16.22 6.48 0.80
C GLN A 124 -16.39 5.10 0.18
N VAL A 125 -15.28 4.51 -0.27
CA VAL A 125 -15.32 3.08 -0.62
C VAL A 125 -15.48 2.34 0.69
N GLY A 126 -16.58 1.63 0.86
CA GLY A 126 -16.76 0.71 1.98
C GLY A 126 -16.33 -0.68 1.56
N CYS A 127 -15.54 -1.34 2.40
CA CYS A 127 -15.11 -2.71 2.21
C CYS A 127 -15.71 -3.58 3.32
N VAL A 128 -16.36 -4.68 2.95
CA VAL A 128 -16.80 -5.67 3.93
C VAL A 128 -15.59 -6.52 4.30
N LEU A 129 -15.00 -6.25 5.46
CA LEU A 129 -13.83 -7.00 5.92
C LEU A 129 -14.29 -8.29 6.62
N ARG A 130 -13.59 -9.37 6.31
CA ARG A 130 -13.77 -10.69 6.94
C ARG A 130 -12.39 -11.22 7.31
N ASP A 131 -12.31 -11.96 8.40
CA ASP A 131 -11.05 -12.59 8.78
C ASP A 131 -10.67 -13.63 7.71
N ALA A 132 -9.47 -13.49 7.16
CA ALA A 132 -8.94 -14.38 6.14
C ALA A 132 -8.52 -15.74 6.74
N PHE A 133 -8.21 -15.78 8.04
CA PHE A 133 -7.91 -17.03 8.75
C PHE A 133 -9.16 -17.90 8.92
N GLU A 134 -10.30 -17.29 9.20
CA GLU A 134 -11.60 -17.99 9.25
C GLU A 134 -12.02 -18.55 7.88
N GLN A 135 -11.47 -18.00 6.80
CA GLN A 135 -11.70 -18.47 5.43
C GLN A 135 -10.72 -19.57 4.98
N GLY A 136 -9.85 -20.05 5.87
CA GLY A 136 -8.92 -21.14 5.56
C GLY A 136 -7.76 -20.73 4.63
N LEU A 137 -7.50 -19.44 4.45
CA LEU A 137 -6.45 -18.92 3.55
C LEU A 137 -5.04 -18.92 4.17
N GLY A 138 -4.89 -19.37 5.42
CA GLY A 138 -3.64 -19.26 6.18
C GLY A 138 -2.41 -19.93 5.55
N SER A 139 -2.58 -21.08 4.87
CA SER A 139 -1.48 -21.76 4.18
C SER A 139 -0.95 -20.95 2.99
N TYR A 140 -1.84 -20.31 2.24
CA TYR A 140 -1.47 -19.47 1.09
C TYR A 140 -0.66 -18.25 1.53
N PHE A 141 -1.09 -17.56 2.59
CA PHE A 141 -0.31 -16.42 3.13
C PHE A 141 1.12 -16.80 3.50
N LYS A 142 1.33 -17.99 4.07
CA LYS A 142 2.67 -18.46 4.46
C LYS A 142 3.58 -18.68 3.25
N GLU A 143 3.06 -19.29 2.20
CA GLU A 143 3.82 -19.55 0.98
C GLU A 143 4.20 -18.25 0.26
N GLN A 144 3.25 -17.32 0.15
CA GLN A 144 3.49 -16.02 -0.47
C GLN A 144 4.50 -15.18 0.32
N LYS A 145 4.42 -15.20 1.66
CA LYS A 145 5.38 -14.52 2.54
C LYS A 145 6.81 -15.01 2.34
N ASN A 146 7.02 -16.31 2.09
CA ASN A 146 8.35 -16.85 1.82
C ASN A 146 8.91 -16.29 0.50
N ARG A 147 8.13 -16.32 -0.58
CA ARG A 147 8.55 -15.77 -1.89
C ARG A 147 8.94 -14.30 -1.82
N GLN A 148 8.18 -13.51 -1.06
CA GLN A 148 8.48 -12.08 -0.86
C GLN A 148 9.70 -11.85 0.02
N THR A 149 9.93 -12.72 1.00
CA THR A 149 11.13 -12.67 1.82
C THR A 149 12.37 -12.90 0.96
N GLU A 150 12.32 -13.87 0.03
CA GLU A 150 13.37 -14.11 -0.95
C GLU A 150 13.59 -12.89 -1.85
N GLN A 151 12.52 -12.37 -2.48
CA GLN A 151 12.59 -11.16 -3.31
C GLN A 151 13.19 -9.96 -2.56
N ARG A 152 12.82 -9.76 -1.30
CA ARG A 152 13.36 -8.70 -0.44
C ARG A 152 14.84 -8.89 -0.14
N GLN A 153 15.28 -10.12 0.14
CA GLN A 153 16.70 -10.42 0.35
C GLN A 153 17.52 -10.13 -0.91
N TYR A 154 17.05 -10.55 -2.09
CA TYR A 154 17.68 -10.21 -3.36
C TYR A 154 17.74 -8.71 -3.59
N SER A 155 16.64 -7.99 -3.33
CA SER A 155 16.53 -6.55 -3.53
C SER A 155 17.43 -5.76 -2.58
N THR A 156 17.45 -6.13 -1.30
CA THR A 156 18.33 -5.52 -0.29
C THR A 156 19.79 -5.82 -0.59
N GLY A 157 20.10 -7.07 -0.97
CA GLY A 157 21.43 -7.47 -1.41
C GLY A 157 21.89 -6.70 -2.65
N ALA A 158 21.00 -6.48 -3.62
CA ALA A 158 21.29 -5.72 -4.83
C ALA A 158 21.53 -4.23 -4.54
N LEU A 159 20.72 -3.60 -3.69
CA LEU A 159 20.92 -2.20 -3.27
C LEU A 159 22.26 -2.01 -2.54
N VAL A 160 22.57 -2.90 -1.60
CA VAL A 160 23.85 -2.90 -0.86
C VAL A 160 25.02 -3.13 -1.82
N ALA A 161 24.90 -4.07 -2.77
CA ALA A 161 25.94 -4.36 -3.77
C ALA A 161 26.17 -3.20 -4.75
N MET A 162 25.14 -2.40 -5.04
CA MET A 162 25.23 -1.21 -5.89
C MET A 162 25.76 0.03 -5.15
N GLY A 163 26.12 -0.08 -3.87
CA GLY A 163 26.61 1.05 -3.07
C GLY A 163 25.56 2.15 -2.83
N LEU A 164 24.31 1.88 -3.18
CA LEU A 164 23.18 2.75 -2.90
C LEU A 164 22.79 2.50 -1.45
N SER A 165 23.07 3.46 -0.56
CA SER A 165 22.40 3.47 0.73
C SER A 165 20.89 3.51 0.47
N THR A 166 20.11 2.78 1.25
CA THR A 166 18.65 2.85 1.21
C THR A 166 18.23 4.29 1.54
N SER A 167 18.17 5.14 0.53
CA SER A 167 17.89 6.57 0.63
C SER A 167 16.41 6.85 0.86
N THR A 168 15.61 5.81 1.10
CA THR A 168 14.39 5.96 1.87
C THR A 168 14.79 6.50 3.23
N GLY A 169 14.60 7.80 3.46
CA GLY A 169 14.65 8.45 4.78
C GLY A 169 13.63 7.91 5.80
N VAL A 170 13.19 6.66 5.63
CA VAL A 170 12.69 5.83 6.71
C VAL A 170 13.93 5.26 7.39
N SER A 171 14.46 6.00 8.36
CA SER A 171 15.44 5.44 9.29
C SER A 171 14.90 4.11 9.81
N SER A 172 15.75 3.12 10.02
CA SER A 172 15.40 1.90 10.75
C SER A 172 14.67 2.19 12.08
N ASP A 173 14.85 3.40 12.63
CA ASP A 173 14.13 3.91 13.80
C ASP A 173 12.62 4.18 13.58
N GLN A 174 12.18 4.48 12.36
CA GLN A 174 10.76 4.73 12.05
C GLN A 174 9.94 3.44 11.86
N MET A 175 10.60 2.30 11.66
CA MET A 175 9.95 0.98 11.68
C MET A 175 9.93 0.33 13.08
N LEU A 176 10.58 0.96 14.08
CA LEU A 176 10.85 0.35 15.39
C LEU A 176 10.24 1.07 16.59
N ARG A 177 9.41 2.10 16.42
CA ARG A 177 8.76 2.76 17.55
C ARG A 177 7.28 3.04 17.29
N GLU A 178 6.50 2.43 18.19
CA GLU A 178 5.04 2.47 18.43
C GLU A 178 4.22 1.39 17.71
#